data_AF-E8Z6K4-F1
#
_entry.id   AF-E8Z6K4-F1
#
_cell.length_a   1.000
_cell.length_b   1.000
_cell.length_c   1.000
_cell.angle_alpha   90.00
_cell.angle_beta   90.00
_cell.angle_gamma   90.00
#
_symmetry.space_group_name_H-M   'P 1'
#
loop_
_entity.id
_entity.type
_entity.pdbx_description
1 polymer ?
#
loop_
_entity_poly.entity_id
_entity_poly.type
_entity_poly.pdbx_seq_one_letter_code
_entity_poly.pdbx_strand_id
1 'polypeptide(L)'
;GRAYCGKSIAVDEGDVLQGGMELVAKGQWKVTADAGAKGKSEHLVSTSTAMNAAYLTLEGMVIYSCAALPAGAVTFSANVLADESGRSVTPSWRTDVRHSECTPQAKVGDSGSVELSWKLAADTVVV
;
A
#
# COMPACT_ATOMS: atom_id res chain seq x y z
N GLY A 1 -11.76 -2.48 -1.45
CA GLY A 1 -10.49 -2.13 -2.12
C GLY A 1 -10.73 -1.77 -3.58
N ARG A 2 -9.82 -1.05 -4.23
CA ARG A 2 -9.81 -0.83 -5.69
C ARG A 2 -8.38 -0.77 -6.20
N ALA A 3 -8.13 -1.26 -7.42
CA ALA A 3 -6.94 -0.85 -8.17
C ALA A 3 -7.05 0.66 -8.50
N TYR A 4 -5.93 1.37 -8.70
CA TYR A 4 -5.95 2.79 -9.09
C TYR A 4 -6.93 3.01 -10.25
N CYS A 5 -7.97 3.81 -10.05
CA CYS A 5 -9.05 4.06 -11.02
C CYS A 5 -9.76 2.80 -11.60
N GLY A 6 -9.58 1.63 -10.98
CA GLY A 6 -10.29 0.39 -11.30
C GLY A 6 -11.65 0.31 -10.60
N LYS A 7 -12.38 -0.79 -10.84
CA LYS A 7 -13.66 -1.04 -10.17
C LYS A 7 -13.50 -1.21 -8.66
N SER A 8 -14.53 -0.83 -7.91
CA SER A 8 -14.60 -1.06 -6.46
C SER A 8 -14.90 -2.52 -6.15
N ILE A 9 -14.25 -3.05 -5.12
CA ILE A 9 -14.51 -4.36 -4.53
C ILE A 9 -14.89 -4.13 -3.06
N ALA A 10 -15.99 -4.74 -2.61
CA ALA A 10 -16.35 -4.73 -1.19
C ALA A 10 -15.33 -5.56 -0.40
N VAL A 11 -14.86 -5.02 0.71
CA VAL A 11 -13.90 -5.66 1.62
C VAL A 11 -14.36 -5.45 3.04
N ASP A 12 -14.04 -6.41 3.90
CA ASP A 12 -14.35 -6.39 5.32
C ASP A 12 -13.06 -6.36 6.13
N GLU A 13 -13.16 -5.98 7.40
CA GLU A 13 -12.03 -6.05 8.33
C GLU A 13 -11.52 -7.49 8.43
N GLY A 14 -10.20 -7.65 8.39
CA GLY A 14 -9.55 -8.97 8.39
C GLY A 14 -9.40 -9.62 7.02
N ASP A 15 -9.95 -9.04 5.94
CA ASP A 15 -9.71 -9.53 4.59
C ASP A 15 -8.22 -9.45 4.21
N VAL A 16 -7.76 -10.47 3.50
CA VAL A 16 -6.45 -10.47 2.85
C VAL A 16 -6.62 -10.00 1.42
N LEU A 17 -5.88 -8.95 1.06
CA LEU A 17 -5.87 -8.38 -0.29
C LEU A 17 -4.52 -8.65 -0.96
N GLN A 18 -4.55 -9.04 -2.23
CA GLN A 18 -3.36 -9.13 -3.06
C GLN A 18 -3.35 -7.95 -4.03
N GLY A 19 -2.31 -7.14 -3.95
CA GLY A 19 -2.05 -6.05 -4.89
C GLY A 19 -0.94 -6.43 -5.86
N GLY A 20 -0.98 -5.88 -7.07
CA GLY A 20 0.09 -6.08 -8.04
C GLY A 20 0.19 -4.94 -9.04
N MET A 21 1.40 -4.66 -9.50
CA MET A 21 1.69 -3.72 -10.57
C MET A 21 2.66 -4.37 -11.56
N GLU A 22 2.25 -4.50 -12.83
CA GLU A 22 2.97 -5.26 -13.85
C GLU A 22 3.18 -4.39 -15.10
N LEU A 23 4.40 -4.34 -15.63
CA LEU A 23 4.69 -3.69 -16.91
C LEU A 23 4.26 -4.62 -18.04
N VAL A 24 3.14 -4.33 -18.70
CA VAL A 24 2.56 -5.19 -19.75
C VAL A 24 3.02 -4.80 -21.15
N ALA A 25 3.43 -3.55 -21.33
CA ALA A 25 4.10 -3.03 -22.53
C ALA A 25 4.93 -1.81 -22.13
N LYS A 26 5.85 -1.35 -22.99
CA LYS A 26 6.68 -0.18 -22.70
C LYS A 26 5.82 1.02 -22.30
N GLY A 27 5.98 1.49 -21.06
CA GLY A 27 5.22 2.60 -20.49
C GLY A 27 3.77 2.29 -20.12
N GLN A 28 3.32 1.04 -20.22
CA GLN A 28 1.96 0.62 -19.88
C GLN A 28 1.98 -0.37 -18.73
N TRP A 29 1.37 0.00 -17.62
CA TRP A 29 1.33 -0.77 -16.39
C TRP A 29 -0.09 -1.25 -16.10
N LYS A 30 -0.22 -2.50 -15.70
CA LYS A 30 -1.46 -3.07 -15.17
C LYS A 30 -1.40 -3.04 -13.65
N VAL A 31 -2.33 -2.35 -13.03
CA VAL A 31 -2.53 -2.32 -11.57
C VAL A 31 -3.68 -3.24 -11.23
N THR A 32 -3.48 -4.11 -10.24
CA THR A 32 -4.47 -5.12 -9.83
C THR A 32 -4.71 -5.07 -8.32
N ALA A 33 -5.94 -5.35 -7.93
CA ALA A 33 -6.33 -5.62 -6.55
C ALA A 33 -7.24 -6.85 -6.55
N ASP A 34 -6.93 -7.85 -5.74
CA ASP A 34 -7.66 -9.11 -5.66
C ASP A 34 -8.04 -9.38 -4.20
N ALA A 35 -9.33 -9.64 -3.97
CA ALA A 35 -9.93 -9.97 -2.69
C ALA A 35 -10.46 -11.42 -2.67
N GLY A 36 -9.85 -12.31 -3.46
CA GLY A 36 -10.24 -13.71 -3.59
C GLY A 36 -11.66 -13.87 -4.09
N ALA A 37 -12.50 -14.58 -3.33
CA ALA A 37 -13.89 -14.83 -3.70
C ALA A 37 -14.75 -13.55 -3.80
N LYS A 38 -14.34 -12.45 -3.18
CA LYS A 38 -15.03 -11.15 -3.28
C LYS A 38 -14.75 -10.42 -4.60
N GLY A 39 -13.74 -10.88 -5.33
CA GLY A 39 -13.47 -10.48 -6.71
C GLY A 39 -12.16 -9.71 -6.89
N LYS A 40 -11.91 -9.37 -8.15
CA LYS A 40 -10.66 -8.77 -8.64
C LYS A 40 -10.93 -7.51 -9.44
N SER A 41 -10.14 -6.46 -9.25
CA SER A 41 -10.16 -5.17 -9.93
C SER A 41 -8.84 -4.95 -10.66
N GLU A 42 -8.91 -4.44 -11.88
CA GLU A 42 -7.74 -4.19 -12.72
C GLU A 42 -7.88 -2.83 -13.40
N HIS A 43 -6.75 -2.18 -13.66
CA HIS A 43 -6.70 -0.94 -14.42
C HIS A 43 -5.36 -0.80 -15.16
N LEU A 44 -5.41 -0.24 -16.37
CA LEU A 44 -4.21 0.06 -17.16
C LEU A 44 -3.84 1.53 -17.01
N VAL A 45 -2.58 1.79 -16.66
CA VAL A 45 -2.02 3.12 -16.50
C VAL A 45 -0.89 3.29 -17.50
N SER A 46 -0.95 4.38 -18.26
CA SER A 46 0.13 4.77 -19.17
C SER A 46 1.00 5.85 -18.54
N THR A 47 2.31 5.69 -18.63
CA THR A 47 3.31 6.66 -18.19
C THR A 47 4.42 6.76 -19.24
N SER A 48 4.88 7.99 -19.50
CA SER A 48 6.04 8.25 -20.36
C SER A 48 7.37 8.17 -19.59
N THR A 49 7.32 8.10 -18.26
CA THR A 49 8.49 8.08 -17.39
C THR A 49 8.89 6.65 -17.05
N ALA A 50 10.16 6.32 -17.23
CA ALA A 50 10.73 5.08 -16.73
C ALA A 50 10.67 5.08 -15.19
N MET A 51 10.02 4.09 -14.61
CA MET A 51 9.94 3.93 -13.16
C MET A 51 11.18 3.16 -12.68
N ASN A 52 11.89 3.72 -11.70
CA ASN A 52 13.10 3.12 -11.14
C ASN A 52 12.97 2.77 -9.65
N ALA A 53 11.76 2.88 -9.09
CA ALA A 53 11.46 2.54 -7.72
C ALA A 53 10.02 2.03 -7.60
N ALA A 54 9.79 1.18 -6.61
CA ALA A 54 8.47 0.78 -6.15
C ALA A 54 8.32 1.22 -4.69
N TYR A 55 7.12 1.63 -4.29
CA TYR A 55 6.83 2.03 -2.92
C TYR A 55 5.50 1.42 -2.46
N LEU A 56 5.45 1.11 -1.17
CA LEU A 56 4.22 0.78 -0.47
C LEU A 56 3.84 1.99 0.35
N THR A 57 2.60 2.45 0.20
CA THR A 57 2.11 3.63 0.89
C THR A 57 0.75 3.35 1.51
N LEU A 58 0.51 3.98 2.65
CA LEU A 58 -0.82 4.15 3.23
C LEU A 58 -1.17 5.62 3.03
N GLU A 59 -2.14 5.89 2.17
CA GLU A 59 -2.62 7.23 1.92
C GLU A 59 -4.06 7.35 2.44
N GLY A 60 -4.28 8.28 3.36
CA GLY A 60 -5.62 8.69 3.77
C GLY A 60 -5.97 10.02 3.13
N MET A 61 -7.04 10.04 2.35
CA MET A 61 -7.58 11.28 1.79
C MET A 61 -8.61 11.85 2.77
N VAL A 62 -8.56 13.17 3.00
CA VAL A 62 -9.60 13.90 3.75
C VAL A 62 -9.65 13.47 5.24
N ILE A 63 -8.50 13.49 5.92
CA ILE A 63 -8.41 13.25 7.37
C ILE A 63 -8.57 14.59 8.10
N TYR A 64 -9.77 14.88 8.62
CA TYR A 64 -10.02 16.13 9.37
C TYR A 64 -9.65 16.04 10.86
N SER A 65 -9.54 14.82 11.40
CA SER A 65 -9.20 14.58 12.80
C SER A 65 -8.60 13.19 12.97
N CYS A 66 -7.57 13.07 13.81
CA CYS A 66 -6.98 11.78 14.15
C CYS A 66 -7.96 10.86 14.88
N ALA A 67 -8.97 11.39 15.56
CA ALA A 67 -10.02 10.60 16.21
C ALA A 67 -10.88 9.79 15.21
N ALA A 68 -10.90 10.19 13.93
CA ALA A 68 -11.60 9.46 12.88
C ALA A 68 -10.79 8.29 12.30
N LEU A 69 -9.48 8.22 12.60
CA LEU A 69 -8.65 7.09 12.22
C LEU A 69 -8.79 5.98 13.30
N PRO A 70 -9.21 4.76 12.95
CA PRO A 70 -9.18 3.65 13.90
C PRO A 70 -7.74 3.40 14.36
N ALA A 71 -7.46 2.96 15.58
CA ALA A 71 -6.10 2.47 15.87
C ALA A 71 -5.86 1.19 15.07
N GLY A 72 -4.73 1.06 14.38
CA GLY A 72 -4.52 -0.11 13.54
C GLY A 72 -3.16 -0.19 12.85
N ALA A 73 -2.96 -1.33 12.19
CA ALA A 73 -1.82 -1.60 11.33
C ALA A 73 -2.25 -2.40 10.11
N VAL A 74 -1.58 -2.16 8.99
CA VAL A 74 -1.64 -3.00 7.78
C VAL A 74 -0.26 -3.59 7.56
N THR A 75 -0.21 -4.90 7.35
CA THR A 75 1.01 -5.60 7.00
C THR A 75 0.99 -6.02 5.53
N PHE A 76 1.99 -5.57 4.79
CA PHE A 76 2.31 -6.06 3.46
C PHE A 76 3.28 -7.23 3.61
N SER A 77 2.75 -8.43 3.48
CA SER A 77 3.50 -9.69 3.47
C SER A 77 3.76 -10.16 2.04
N ALA A 78 4.84 -10.91 1.81
CA ALA A 78 5.20 -11.48 0.51
C ALA A 78 5.48 -10.43 -0.59
N ASN A 79 6.24 -9.40 -0.25
CA ASN A 79 6.65 -8.38 -1.21
C ASN A 79 7.70 -8.94 -2.18
N VAL A 80 7.34 -9.08 -3.45
CA VAL A 80 8.22 -9.54 -4.51
C VAL A 80 8.36 -8.45 -5.55
N LEU A 81 9.60 -8.21 -5.99
CA LEU A 81 9.93 -7.33 -7.09
C LEU A 81 10.66 -8.13 -8.16
N ALA A 82 10.37 -7.84 -9.43
CA ALA A 82 11.10 -8.36 -10.57
C ALA A 82 11.48 -7.21 -11.50
N ASP A 83 12.63 -7.33 -12.17
CA ASP A 83 13.04 -6.41 -13.23
C ASP A 83 12.29 -6.71 -14.55
N GLU A 84 12.51 -5.90 -15.59
CA GLU A 84 11.87 -6.08 -16.90
C GLU A 84 12.21 -7.43 -17.56
N SER A 85 13.27 -8.11 -17.14
CA SER A 85 13.65 -9.46 -17.61
C SER A 85 12.99 -10.58 -16.82
N GLY A 86 12.18 -10.25 -15.80
CA GLY A 86 11.54 -11.21 -14.91
C GLY A 86 12.45 -11.76 -13.81
N ARG A 87 13.67 -11.22 -13.65
CA ARG A 87 14.57 -11.65 -12.57
C ARG A 87 14.10 -11.05 -11.27
N SER A 88 14.01 -11.90 -10.24
CA SER A 88 13.68 -11.44 -8.90
C SER A 88 14.74 -10.48 -8.38
N VAL A 89 14.28 -9.38 -7.80
CA VAL A 89 15.10 -8.35 -7.15
C VAL A 89 14.75 -8.38 -5.67
N THR A 90 15.78 -8.49 -4.81
CA THR A 90 15.58 -8.30 -3.38
C THR A 90 15.42 -6.81 -3.08
N PRO A 91 14.25 -6.35 -2.61
CA PRO A 91 14.05 -4.93 -2.33
C PRO A 91 14.87 -4.48 -1.11
N SER A 92 15.51 -3.31 -1.23
CA SER A 92 16.07 -2.60 -0.07
C SER A 92 15.06 -1.54 0.37
N TRP A 93 14.29 -1.85 1.41
CA TRP A 93 13.27 -0.94 1.93
C TRP A 93 13.89 0.25 2.64
N ARG A 94 13.30 1.44 2.42
CA ARG A 94 13.55 2.64 3.19
C ARG A 94 12.22 3.18 3.69
N THR A 95 12.14 3.51 4.96
CA THR A 95 10.97 4.17 5.55
C THR A 95 10.99 5.66 5.21
N ASP A 96 9.86 6.20 4.75
CA ASP A 96 9.66 7.62 4.48
C ASP A 96 8.35 8.06 5.14
N VAL A 97 8.44 8.77 6.27
CA VAL A 97 7.29 9.35 6.98
C VAL A 97 7.30 10.85 6.76
N ARG A 98 6.46 11.31 5.83
CA ARG A 98 6.42 12.73 5.42
C ARG A 98 5.52 13.60 6.30
N HIS A 99 4.59 12.96 7.00
CA HIS A 99 3.57 13.57 7.84
C HIS A 99 3.58 12.87 9.19
N SER A 100 3.57 13.62 10.29
CA SER A 100 3.63 13.09 11.65
C SER A 100 2.27 13.14 12.37
N GLU A 101 1.27 13.74 11.73
CA GLU A 101 -0.11 13.83 12.18
C GLU A 101 -0.65 12.41 12.40
N CYS A 102 -1.30 12.17 13.55
CA CYS A 102 -1.84 10.86 13.90
C CYS A 102 -0.78 9.76 14.05
N THR A 103 0.47 10.15 14.31
CA THR A 103 1.60 9.27 14.69
C THR A 103 1.78 8.03 13.78
N PRO A 104 1.86 8.20 12.44
CA PRO A 104 2.09 7.10 11.54
C PRO A 104 3.50 6.52 11.77
N GLN A 105 3.61 5.21 11.63
CA GLN A 105 4.86 4.49 11.74
C GLN A 105 4.97 3.51 10.59
N ALA A 106 6.16 3.39 10.03
CA ALA A 106 6.50 2.36 9.06
C ALA A 106 7.62 1.51 9.65
N LYS A 107 7.45 0.19 9.62
CA LYS A 107 8.44 -0.77 10.08
C LYS A 107 8.70 -1.80 8.98
N VAL A 108 9.97 -2.09 8.74
CA VAL A 108 10.39 -3.18 7.85
C VAL A 108 10.83 -4.35 8.74
N GLY A 109 10.21 -5.51 8.55
CA GLY A 109 10.58 -6.75 9.24
C GLY A 109 11.73 -7.48 8.55
N ASP A 110 12.37 -8.39 9.29
CA ASP A 110 13.55 -9.14 8.81
C ASP A 110 13.25 -10.02 7.59
N SER A 111 12.00 -10.42 7.41
CA SER A 111 11.53 -11.19 6.24
C SER A 111 11.15 -10.31 5.03
N GLY A 112 11.44 -9.01 5.07
CA GLY A 112 11.00 -8.05 4.05
C GLY A 112 9.51 -7.71 4.11
N SER A 113 8.82 -8.08 5.19
CA SER A 113 7.47 -7.58 5.47
C SER A 113 7.52 -6.09 5.77
N VAL A 114 6.46 -5.36 5.42
CA VAL A 114 6.33 -3.94 5.72
C VAL A 114 5.04 -3.73 6.51
N GLU A 115 5.16 -3.20 7.71
CA GLU A 115 4.02 -2.82 8.54
C GLU A 115 3.87 -1.30 8.51
N LEU A 116 2.69 -0.83 8.15
CA LEU A 116 2.29 0.56 8.26
C LEU A 116 1.24 0.65 9.37
N SER A 117 1.52 1.43 10.40
CA SER A 117 0.65 1.56 11.58
C SER A 117 0.40 3.01 11.90
N TRP A 118 -0.67 3.27 12.65
CA TRP A 118 -1.04 4.59 13.12
C TRP A 118 -1.69 4.45 14.50
N LYS A 119 -1.33 5.35 15.40
CA LYS A 119 -1.91 5.40 16.74
C LYS A 119 -2.81 6.63 16.85
N LEU A 120 -3.86 6.50 17.64
CA LEU A 120 -4.47 7.67 18.24
C LEU A 120 -3.37 8.33 19.09
N ALA A 121 -3.12 9.63 18.89
CA ALA A 121 -2.45 10.39 19.93
C ALA A 121 -3.26 10.13 21.19
N ALA A 122 -2.63 9.54 22.22
CA ALA A 122 -3.31 9.34 23.49
C ALA A 122 -3.97 10.66 23.84
N ASP A 123 -5.28 10.64 24.13
CA ASP A 123 -5.98 11.82 24.62
C ASP A 123 -5.11 12.38 25.74
N THR A 124 -4.47 13.51 25.48
CA THR A 124 -3.83 14.28 26.53
C THR A 124 -5.00 14.75 27.37
N VAL A 125 -5.36 13.95 28.37
CA VAL A 125 -6.24 14.39 29.44
C VAL A 125 -5.45 15.48 30.13
N VAL A 126 -5.69 16.72 29.72
CA VAL A 126 -5.36 17.88 30.52
C VAL A 126 -6.33 17.81 31.69
N VAL A 127 -5.85 17.29 32.82
CA VAL A 127 -6.51 17.41 34.12
C VAL A 127 -6.43 18.86 34.58
#